data_AF-A0A927T968-F1
#
_entry.id   AF-A0A927T968-F1
#
_cell.length_a   1.000
_cell.length_b   1.000
_cell.length_c   1.000
_cell.angle_alpha   90.00
_cell.angle_beta   90.00
_cell.angle_gamma   90.00
#
_symmetry.space_group_name_H-M   'P 1'
#
loop_
_entity.id
_entity.type
_entity.pdbx_description
1 polymer ?
#
loop_
_entity_poly.entity_id
_entity_poly.type
_entity_poly.pdbx_seq_one_letter_code
_entity_poly.pdbx_strand_id
1 'polypeptide(L)'
;MNTEDMKKERACDTCTRLTPETADKLKKEGYTDVGRYLTNCKGPKALDKKITEEEKRLFQEFGLKVFPIFQKSGRRAAYFTGEQGLRDATEAKTAKEQMGFNPDAVVFFAVDYDATLSDIRGHIVPYFRAIISVLKPDSVGVYGSRMVCLELEKEGLAAVSFVADMSHGYGGNKGKPMPKNWAYAQIKGNKVGSLCIDECVKSERATAFIPA
;
A
#
# COMPACT_ATOMS: atom_id res chain seq x y z
N MET A 1 -1.43 -11.22 -24.51
CA MET A 1 -2.55 -10.69 -23.69
C MET A 1 -3.27 -9.66 -24.51
N ASN A 2 -4.59 -9.76 -24.65
CA ASN A 2 -5.38 -8.79 -25.42
C ASN A 2 -5.65 -7.54 -24.56
N THR A 3 -5.93 -6.41 -25.20
CA THR A 3 -6.15 -5.10 -24.56
C THR A 3 -7.32 -5.07 -23.57
N GLU A 4 -8.27 -6.01 -23.65
CA GLU A 4 -9.34 -6.18 -22.65
C GLU A 4 -8.86 -6.87 -21.36
N ASP A 5 -7.91 -7.80 -21.43
CA ASP A 5 -7.33 -8.43 -20.23
C ASP A 5 -6.46 -7.44 -19.45
N MET A 6 -5.74 -6.56 -20.17
CA MET A 6 -4.98 -5.47 -19.57
C MET A 6 -5.85 -4.46 -18.81
N LYS A 7 -7.15 -4.34 -19.12
CA LYS A 7 -8.10 -3.48 -18.37
C LYS A 7 -8.53 -4.10 -17.04
N LYS A 8 -8.39 -5.42 -16.84
CA LYS A 8 -8.74 -6.09 -15.56
C LYS A 8 -7.62 -6.01 -14.52
N GLU A 9 -6.45 -5.52 -14.90
CA GLU A 9 -5.22 -5.57 -14.08
C GLU A 9 -4.70 -4.19 -13.66
N ARG A 10 -5.42 -3.10 -13.96
CA ARG A 10 -4.98 -1.74 -13.63
C ARG A 10 -5.38 -1.36 -12.20
N ALA A 11 -4.36 -1.10 -11.39
CA ALA A 11 -4.48 -0.48 -10.09
C ALA A 11 -3.69 0.83 -10.10
N CYS A 12 -3.90 1.66 -9.09
CA CYS A 12 -3.01 2.77 -8.81
C CYS A 12 -2.98 3.06 -7.32
N ASP A 13 -2.03 3.86 -6.86
CA ASP A 13 -2.17 4.56 -5.58
C ASP A 13 -2.01 6.06 -5.78
N THR A 14 -2.54 6.83 -4.85
CA THR A 14 -2.40 8.28 -4.88
C THR A 14 -2.48 8.87 -3.48
N CYS A 15 -1.71 9.93 -3.25
CA CYS A 15 -1.82 10.75 -2.05
C CYS A 15 -2.88 11.86 -2.17
N THR A 16 -3.43 12.07 -3.37
CA THR A 16 -4.45 13.08 -3.64
C THR A 16 -5.85 12.50 -3.42
N ARG A 17 -6.71 13.23 -2.73
CA ARG A 17 -8.11 12.82 -2.53
C ARG A 17 -8.86 12.76 -3.87
N LEU A 18 -9.71 11.75 -4.02
CA LEU A 18 -10.58 11.64 -5.17
C LEU A 18 -11.73 12.66 -5.11
N THR A 19 -12.13 13.12 -6.30
CA THR A 19 -13.36 13.88 -6.54
C THR A 19 -14.26 13.04 -7.45
N PRO A 20 -15.56 13.36 -7.60
CA PRO A 20 -16.41 12.65 -8.57
C PRO A 20 -15.80 12.63 -9.99
N GLU A 21 -15.20 13.75 -10.42
CA GLU A 21 -14.56 13.85 -11.73
C GLU A 21 -13.35 12.91 -11.86
N THR A 22 -12.48 12.86 -10.85
CA THR A 22 -11.28 12.00 -10.93
C THR A 22 -11.62 10.52 -10.74
N ALA A 23 -12.62 10.19 -9.92
CA ALA A 23 -13.14 8.83 -9.77
C ALA A 23 -13.77 8.31 -11.08
N ASP A 24 -14.60 9.11 -11.74
CA ASP A 24 -15.18 8.78 -13.05
C ASP A 24 -14.09 8.55 -14.11
N LYS A 25 -13.07 9.42 -14.17
CA LYS A 25 -11.94 9.27 -15.11
C LYS A 25 -11.14 8.01 -14.84
N LEU A 26 -10.81 7.71 -13.58
CA LEU A 26 -10.13 6.45 -13.20
C LEU A 26 -10.90 5.24 -13.72
N LYS A 27 -12.22 5.20 -13.49
CA LYS A 27 -13.09 4.12 -13.97
C LYS A 27 -13.09 4.02 -15.49
N LYS A 28 -13.24 5.15 -16.20
CA LYS A 28 -13.23 5.19 -17.68
C LYS A 28 -11.91 4.74 -18.29
N GLU A 29 -10.80 5.03 -17.62
CA GLU A 29 -9.47 4.54 -18.01
C GLU A 29 -9.22 3.07 -17.60
N GLY A 30 -10.15 2.45 -16.89
CA GLY A 30 -10.12 1.03 -16.55
C GLY A 30 -9.36 0.72 -15.25
N TYR A 31 -9.08 1.71 -14.40
CA TYR A 31 -8.59 1.45 -13.06
C TYR A 31 -9.71 0.84 -12.21
N THR A 32 -9.40 -0.24 -11.48
CA THR A 32 -10.39 -0.91 -10.60
C THR A 32 -10.02 -0.83 -9.13
N ASP A 33 -8.74 -0.73 -8.80
CA ASP A 33 -8.21 -0.76 -7.43
C ASP A 33 -7.40 0.52 -7.18
N VAL A 34 -7.68 1.23 -6.09
CA VAL A 34 -6.98 2.47 -5.72
C VAL A 34 -6.42 2.36 -4.30
N GLY A 35 -5.10 2.53 -4.17
CA GLY A 35 -4.38 2.61 -2.92
C GLY A 35 -4.60 3.97 -2.27
N ARG A 36 -5.14 3.98 -1.05
CA ARG A 36 -5.36 5.21 -0.27
C ARG A 36 -4.82 5.08 1.14
N TYR A 37 -4.36 6.20 1.69
CA TYR A 37 -3.68 6.22 2.98
C TYR A 37 -4.68 6.26 4.14
N LEU A 38 -4.46 5.46 5.19
CA LEU A 38 -5.32 5.46 6.38
C LEU A 38 -5.09 6.68 7.29
N THR A 39 -3.91 7.29 7.20
CA THR A 39 -3.45 8.34 8.11
C THR A 39 -2.70 9.44 7.38
N ASN A 40 -2.77 10.66 7.91
CA ASN A 40 -1.86 11.74 7.52
C ASN A 40 -0.51 11.59 8.21
N CYS A 41 0.55 12.09 7.56
CA CYS A 41 1.83 12.31 8.24
C CYS A 41 1.65 13.44 9.28
N LYS A 42 2.53 13.50 10.30
CA LYS A 42 2.58 14.64 11.22
C LYS A 42 3.67 15.62 10.76
N GLY A 43 3.41 16.92 10.85
CA GLY A 43 4.40 17.97 10.60
C GLY A 43 3.90 19.09 9.67
N PRO A 44 4.66 20.19 9.56
CA PRO A 44 4.23 21.40 8.84
C PRO A 44 4.09 21.23 7.32
N LYS A 45 4.69 20.17 6.75
CA LYS A 45 4.58 19.79 5.33
C LYS A 45 3.81 18.48 5.13
N ALA A 46 3.00 18.09 6.11
CA ALA A 46 2.20 16.88 6.01
C ALA A 46 1.19 17.02 4.86
N LEU A 47 1.19 16.04 3.97
CA LEU A 47 0.17 15.92 2.94
C LEU A 47 -1.15 15.47 3.58
N ASP A 48 -2.24 16.06 3.13
CA ASP A 48 -3.58 15.63 3.47
C ASP A 48 -3.99 14.44 2.58
N LYS A 49 -3.41 13.28 2.89
CA LYS A 49 -3.50 12.06 2.09
C LYS A 49 -4.47 11.03 2.63
N LYS A 50 -4.98 11.20 3.85
CA LYS A 50 -5.91 10.30 4.52
C LYS A 50 -7.20 10.17 3.71
N ILE A 51 -7.67 8.93 3.53
CA ILE A 51 -8.97 8.63 2.95
C ILE A 51 -10.11 9.22 3.78
N THR A 52 -11.14 9.75 3.12
CA THR A 52 -12.32 10.34 3.79
C THR A 52 -13.61 9.54 3.55
N GLU A 53 -14.66 9.83 4.32
CA GLU A 53 -15.98 9.25 4.11
C GLU A 53 -16.60 9.68 2.77
N GLU A 54 -16.27 10.88 2.28
CA GLU A 54 -16.64 11.31 0.92
C GLU A 54 -16.01 10.39 -0.12
N GLU A 55 -14.72 10.10 -0.01
CA GLU A 55 -14.05 9.18 -0.93
C GLU A 55 -14.67 7.79 -0.89
N LYS A 56 -15.03 7.26 0.29
CA LYS A 56 -15.73 5.97 0.40
C LYS A 56 -17.03 5.93 -0.41
N ARG A 57 -17.84 7.00 -0.36
CA ARG A 57 -19.05 7.11 -1.18
C ARG A 57 -18.72 7.08 -2.67
N LEU A 58 -17.64 7.74 -3.10
CA LEU A 58 -17.18 7.67 -4.49
C LEU A 58 -16.72 6.27 -4.89
N PHE A 59 -16.02 5.54 -4.01
CA PHE A 59 -15.65 4.14 -4.27
C PHE A 59 -16.89 3.27 -4.54
N GLN A 60 -17.95 3.45 -3.76
CA GLN A 60 -19.23 2.75 -3.97
C GLN A 60 -19.92 3.18 -5.26
N GLU A 61 -20.11 4.48 -5.46
CA GLU A 61 -20.81 5.06 -6.62
C GLU A 61 -20.16 4.67 -7.94
N PHE A 62 -18.83 4.74 -8.01
CA PHE A 62 -18.07 4.42 -9.22
C PHE A 62 -17.68 2.94 -9.30
N GLY A 63 -17.95 2.12 -8.28
CA GLY A 63 -17.56 0.71 -8.27
C GLY A 63 -16.03 0.51 -8.27
N LEU A 64 -15.30 1.46 -7.70
CA LEU A 64 -13.87 1.36 -7.47
C LEU A 64 -13.62 0.62 -6.16
N LYS A 65 -12.52 -0.14 -6.09
CA LYS A 65 -12.08 -0.83 -4.87
C LYS A 65 -10.93 -0.05 -4.23
N VAL A 66 -10.81 -0.14 -2.91
CA VAL A 66 -9.72 0.46 -2.14
C VAL A 66 -8.84 -0.60 -1.50
N PHE A 67 -7.51 -0.38 -1.54
CA PHE A 67 -6.57 -1.11 -0.69
C PHE A 67 -5.88 -0.12 0.29
N PRO A 68 -5.95 -0.35 1.62
CA PRO A 68 -5.40 0.56 2.62
C PRO A 68 -3.85 0.58 2.68
N ILE A 69 -3.27 1.78 2.74
CA ILE A 69 -1.83 2.01 2.93
C ILE A 69 -1.59 2.71 4.27
N PHE A 70 -0.60 2.24 5.04
CA PHE A 70 -0.12 2.92 6.24
C PHE A 70 1.31 3.43 6.03
N GLN A 71 1.48 4.75 6.07
CA GLN A 71 2.79 5.40 5.93
C GLN A 71 2.77 6.78 6.61
N LYS A 72 3.35 6.88 7.82
CA LYS A 72 3.55 8.16 8.51
C LYS A 72 4.95 8.71 8.35
N SER A 73 5.89 7.79 8.31
CA SER A 73 7.28 7.94 7.89
C SER A 73 7.64 6.61 7.22
N GLY A 74 8.92 6.39 6.95
CA GLY A 74 9.38 5.13 6.38
C GLY A 74 10.64 5.26 5.54
N ARG A 75 11.31 6.41 5.61
CA ARG A 75 12.45 6.76 4.74
C ARG A 75 13.83 6.44 5.31
N ARG A 76 13.90 5.81 6.48
CA ARG A 76 15.15 5.50 7.20
C ARG A 76 14.97 4.37 8.21
N ALA A 77 16.00 3.56 8.39
CA ALA A 77 16.01 2.39 9.29
C ALA A 77 15.59 2.72 10.73
N ALA A 78 16.04 3.85 11.29
CA ALA A 78 15.74 4.25 12.67
C ALA A 78 14.25 4.45 12.99
N TYR A 79 13.38 4.56 11.97
CA TYR A 79 11.93 4.57 12.19
C TYR A 79 11.39 3.18 12.58
N PHE A 80 11.99 2.12 12.04
CA PHE A 80 11.50 0.76 12.17
C PHE A 80 12.06 0.13 13.45
N THR A 81 11.34 0.31 14.55
CA THR A 81 11.60 -0.34 15.83
C THR A 81 10.38 -1.15 16.26
N GLY A 82 10.54 -2.14 17.14
CA GLY A 82 9.40 -2.92 17.66
C GLY A 82 8.36 -2.02 18.34
N GLU A 83 8.80 -1.04 19.14
CA GLU A 83 7.91 -0.07 19.78
C GLU A 83 7.13 0.79 18.77
N GLN A 84 7.79 1.19 17.67
CA GLN A 84 7.09 1.90 16.59
C GLN A 84 6.10 0.98 15.87
N GLY A 85 6.43 -0.30 15.68
CA GLY A 85 5.53 -1.29 15.09
C GLY A 85 4.24 -1.47 15.89
N LEU A 86 4.34 -1.54 17.22
CA LEU A 86 3.16 -1.60 18.11
C LEU A 86 2.27 -0.36 17.95
N ARG A 87 2.87 0.83 17.93
CA ARG A 87 2.15 2.10 17.75
C ARG A 87 1.46 2.18 16.39
N ASP A 88 2.19 1.90 15.33
CA ASP A 88 1.69 1.98 13.96
C ASP A 88 0.58 0.97 13.70
N ALA A 89 0.72 -0.26 14.22
CA ALA A 89 -0.31 -1.28 14.10
C ALA A 89 -1.59 -0.90 14.86
N THR A 90 -1.46 -0.34 16.06
CA THR A 90 -2.60 0.16 16.84
C THR A 90 -3.30 1.30 16.11
N GLU A 91 -2.55 2.26 15.58
CA GLU A 91 -3.10 3.39 14.82
C GLU A 91 -3.76 2.94 13.52
N ALA A 92 -3.16 1.99 12.79
CA ALA A 92 -3.75 1.40 11.59
C ALA A 92 -5.06 0.66 11.90
N LYS A 93 -5.10 -0.10 13.01
CA LYS A 93 -6.31 -0.78 13.50
C LYS A 93 -7.43 0.22 13.77
N THR A 94 -7.14 1.25 14.59
CA THR A 94 -8.12 2.29 14.92
C THR A 94 -8.58 3.05 13.68
N ALA A 95 -7.68 3.39 12.76
CA ALA A 95 -8.04 4.09 11.53
C ALA A 95 -8.95 3.23 10.62
N LYS A 96 -8.68 1.93 10.51
CA LYS A 96 -9.57 0.98 9.80
C LYS A 96 -10.96 0.94 10.42
N GLU A 97 -11.04 0.77 11.73
CA GLU A 97 -12.29 0.68 12.48
C GLU A 97 -13.11 1.98 12.31
N GLN A 98 -12.47 3.14 12.44
CA GLN A 98 -13.13 4.44 12.25
C GLN A 98 -13.67 4.65 10.83
N MET A 99 -12.96 4.16 9.82
CA MET A 99 -13.40 4.21 8.42
C MET A 99 -14.38 3.09 8.05
N GLY A 100 -14.78 2.24 9.01
CA GLY A 100 -15.70 1.12 8.76
C GLY A 100 -15.14 0.04 7.84
N PHE A 101 -13.81 -0.10 7.75
CA PHE A 101 -13.20 -1.15 6.93
C PHE A 101 -13.36 -2.51 7.61
N ASN A 102 -13.44 -3.57 6.79
CA ASN A 102 -13.47 -4.95 7.30
C ASN A 102 -12.26 -5.17 8.24
N PRO A 103 -12.45 -5.75 9.43
CA PRO A 103 -11.34 -6.11 10.33
C PRO A 103 -10.23 -6.93 9.64
N ASP A 104 -10.57 -7.75 8.65
CA ASP A 104 -9.65 -8.60 7.90
C ASP A 104 -9.04 -7.91 6.66
N ALA A 105 -9.42 -6.66 6.37
CA ALA A 105 -8.82 -5.88 5.28
C ALA A 105 -7.30 -5.76 5.46
N VAL A 106 -6.54 -6.14 4.43
CA VAL A 106 -5.08 -6.05 4.46
C VAL A 106 -4.64 -4.58 4.47
N VAL A 107 -3.71 -4.23 5.37
CA VAL A 107 -3.04 -2.92 5.37
C VAL A 107 -1.60 -3.09 4.89
N PHE A 108 -1.22 -2.32 3.88
CA PHE A 108 0.17 -2.28 3.41
C PHE A 108 0.98 -1.27 4.23
N PHE A 109 1.88 -1.76 5.08
CA PHE A 109 2.82 -0.94 5.84
C PHE A 109 4.04 -0.61 4.98
N ALA A 110 4.33 0.68 4.83
CA ALA A 110 5.33 1.15 3.87
C ALA A 110 6.76 1.20 4.43
N VAL A 111 7.67 0.49 3.77
CA VAL A 111 9.12 0.61 3.85
C VAL A 111 9.61 1.36 2.61
N ASP A 112 9.59 2.69 2.69
CA ASP A 112 9.75 3.59 1.55
C ASP A 112 11.17 4.20 1.48
N TYR A 113 12.17 3.32 1.44
CA TYR A 113 13.57 3.66 1.16
C TYR A 113 14.34 2.44 0.64
N ASP A 114 15.56 2.67 0.14
CA ASP A 114 16.46 1.60 -0.27
C ASP A 114 17.07 0.87 0.94
N ALA A 115 16.26 0.05 1.60
CA ALA A 115 16.68 -0.72 2.78
C ALA A 115 17.72 -1.77 2.40
N THR A 116 18.85 -1.75 3.11
CA THR A 116 19.86 -2.82 3.01
C THR A 116 19.38 -4.08 3.71
N LEU A 117 20.01 -5.22 3.43
CA LEU A 117 19.71 -6.46 4.15
C LEU A 117 19.96 -6.34 5.66
N SER A 118 20.94 -5.51 6.07
CA SER A 118 21.19 -5.21 7.48
C SER A 118 20.04 -4.42 8.09
N ASP A 119 19.51 -3.41 7.37
CA ASP A 119 18.34 -2.68 7.83
C ASP A 119 17.12 -3.59 7.95
N ILE A 120 16.93 -4.48 6.97
CA ILE A 120 15.80 -5.40 6.95
C ILE A 120 15.82 -6.29 8.19
N ARG A 121 16.95 -6.95 8.46
CA ARG A 121 17.08 -7.88 9.59
C ARG A 121 17.11 -7.17 10.94
N GLY A 122 17.80 -6.03 11.03
CA GLY A 122 18.01 -5.31 12.28
C GLY A 122 16.84 -4.44 12.72
N HIS A 123 16.03 -3.94 11.77
CA HIS A 123 15.00 -2.93 12.03
C HIS A 123 13.62 -3.34 11.52
N ILE A 124 13.50 -3.73 10.25
CA ILE A 124 12.21 -3.97 9.61
C ILE A 124 11.57 -5.27 10.11
N VAL A 125 12.32 -6.36 10.25
CA VAL A 125 11.81 -7.63 10.79
C VAL A 125 11.28 -7.46 12.23
N PRO A 126 12.01 -6.85 13.19
CA PRO A 126 11.45 -6.55 14.51
C PRO A 126 10.20 -5.67 14.48
N TYR A 127 10.17 -4.67 13.60
CA TYR A 127 9.00 -3.81 13.42
C TYR A 127 7.76 -4.59 12.94
N PHE A 128 7.90 -5.45 11.93
CA PHE A 128 6.78 -6.27 11.44
C PHE A 128 6.35 -7.35 12.44
N ARG A 129 7.28 -7.94 13.20
CA ARG A 129 6.93 -8.83 14.33
C ARG A 129 6.03 -8.14 15.36
N ALA A 130 6.30 -6.88 15.65
CA ALA A 130 5.44 -6.08 16.53
C ALA A 130 4.09 -5.72 15.88
N ILE A 131 4.04 -5.53 14.55
CA ILE A 131 2.76 -5.31 13.87
C ILE A 131 1.85 -6.54 13.99
N ILE A 132 2.37 -7.74 13.71
CA ILE A 132 1.57 -8.97 13.76
C ILE A 132 1.19 -9.40 15.18
N SER A 133 1.81 -8.82 16.23
CA SER A 133 1.34 -9.03 17.61
C SER A 133 0.09 -8.22 17.95
N VAL A 134 -0.28 -7.25 17.11
CA VAL A 134 -1.47 -6.39 17.28
C VAL A 134 -2.55 -6.70 16.23
N LEU A 135 -2.13 -6.98 14.99
CA LEU A 135 -2.99 -7.31 13.86
C LEU A 135 -2.95 -8.80 13.54
N LYS A 136 -4.02 -9.33 12.93
CA LYS A 136 -4.00 -10.71 12.41
C LYS A 136 -2.91 -10.82 11.33
N PRO A 137 -2.06 -11.86 11.31
CA PRO A 137 -1.02 -12.03 10.29
C PRO A 137 -1.54 -11.87 8.85
N ASP A 138 -2.72 -12.44 8.56
CA ASP A 138 -3.35 -12.37 7.23
C ASP A 138 -3.83 -10.97 6.82
N SER A 139 -3.91 -10.03 7.77
CA SER A 139 -4.30 -8.63 7.53
C SER A 139 -3.11 -7.68 7.36
N VAL A 140 -1.88 -8.20 7.33
CA VAL A 140 -0.65 -7.42 7.24
C VAL A 140 -0.01 -7.62 5.86
N GLY A 141 0.13 -6.51 5.12
CA GLY A 141 0.90 -6.45 3.89
C GLY A 141 2.10 -5.52 4.04
N VAL A 142 3.07 -5.66 3.14
CA VAL A 142 4.24 -4.76 3.06
C VAL A 142 4.23 -4.01 1.74
N TYR A 143 4.51 -2.69 1.79
CA TYR A 143 5.03 -1.96 0.63
C TYR A 143 6.54 -1.78 0.74
N GLY A 144 7.30 -2.08 -0.30
CA GLY A 144 8.75 -1.90 -0.31
C GLY A 144 9.45 -2.49 -1.52
N SER A 145 10.79 -2.45 -1.52
CA SER A 145 11.59 -3.09 -2.57
C SER A 145 11.37 -4.60 -2.60
N ARG A 146 11.68 -5.25 -3.73
CA ARG A 146 11.61 -6.72 -3.86
C ARG A 146 12.35 -7.43 -2.74
N MET A 147 13.53 -6.95 -2.36
CA MET A 147 14.31 -7.53 -1.24
C MET A 147 13.56 -7.44 0.10
N VAL A 148 12.94 -6.31 0.43
CA VAL A 148 12.13 -6.17 1.65
C VAL A 148 10.96 -7.16 1.61
N CYS A 149 10.23 -7.20 0.50
CA CYS A 149 9.09 -8.09 0.32
C CYS A 149 9.47 -9.56 0.45
N LEU A 150 10.55 -9.99 -0.21
CA LEU A 150 11.05 -11.38 -0.17
C LEU A 150 11.50 -11.80 1.23
N GLU A 151 12.21 -10.94 1.97
CA GLU A 151 12.66 -11.29 3.32
C GLU A 151 11.47 -11.36 4.30
N LEU A 152 10.47 -10.47 4.20
CA LEU A 152 9.26 -10.55 5.04
C LEU A 152 8.34 -11.71 4.64
N GLU A 153 8.24 -12.04 3.35
CA GLU A 153 7.58 -13.27 2.88
C GLU A 153 8.24 -14.52 3.49
N LYS A 154 9.57 -14.59 3.43
CA LYS A 154 10.35 -15.70 4.01
C LYS A 154 10.15 -15.85 5.52
N GLU A 155 10.05 -14.75 6.25
CA GLU A 155 9.80 -14.74 7.69
C GLU A 155 8.33 -14.96 8.06
N GLY A 156 7.41 -15.01 7.08
CA GLY A 156 5.97 -15.13 7.33
C GLY A 156 5.35 -13.90 8.00
N LEU A 157 5.94 -12.72 7.78
CA LEU A 157 5.57 -11.46 8.45
C LEU A 157 4.71 -10.53 7.60
N ALA A 158 4.52 -10.85 6.32
CA ALA A 158 3.60 -10.16 5.43
C ALA A 158 2.84 -11.19 4.58
N ALA A 159 1.51 -11.16 4.66
CA ALA A 159 0.64 -12.05 3.91
C ALA A 159 0.68 -11.77 2.40
N VAL A 160 0.82 -10.50 2.03
CA VAL A 160 0.95 -10.06 0.63
C VAL A 160 1.92 -8.88 0.46
N SER A 161 2.47 -8.74 -0.74
CA SER A 161 3.43 -7.70 -1.08
C SER A 161 2.87 -6.67 -2.07
N PHE A 162 3.12 -5.39 -1.79
CA PHE A 162 2.98 -4.27 -2.73
C PHE A 162 4.39 -3.79 -3.12
N VAL A 163 4.84 -4.16 -4.31
CA VAL A 163 6.25 -4.03 -4.71
C VAL A 163 6.52 -2.65 -5.31
N ALA A 164 7.52 -1.94 -4.78
CA ALA A 164 7.96 -0.62 -5.24
C ALA A 164 8.84 -0.71 -6.52
N ASP A 165 8.31 -1.28 -7.61
CA ASP A 165 9.07 -1.57 -8.83
C ASP A 165 9.46 -0.32 -9.64
N MET A 166 8.76 0.81 -9.47
CA MET A 166 9.09 2.09 -10.07
C MET A 166 10.32 2.75 -9.44
N SER A 167 10.73 2.30 -8.25
CA SER A 167 11.90 2.82 -7.53
C SER A 167 13.18 2.17 -8.08
N HIS A 168 13.55 2.52 -9.31
CA HIS A 168 14.75 1.99 -9.99
C HIS A 168 16.07 2.30 -9.25
N GLY A 169 16.05 3.33 -8.39
CA GLY A 169 17.17 3.68 -7.52
C GLY A 169 17.40 2.68 -6.38
N TYR A 170 16.40 1.86 -6.02
CA TYR A 170 16.54 0.90 -4.94
C TYR A 170 17.38 -0.30 -5.40
N GLY A 171 18.57 -0.45 -4.80
CA GLY A 171 19.39 -1.66 -4.96
C GLY A 171 18.62 -2.93 -4.61
N GLY A 172 17.65 -2.84 -3.68
CA GLY A 172 16.75 -3.93 -3.30
C GLY A 172 15.88 -4.51 -4.42
N ASN A 173 15.72 -3.81 -5.55
CA ASN A 173 14.98 -4.32 -6.72
C ASN A 173 15.87 -5.05 -7.72
N LYS A 174 17.14 -4.66 -7.83
CA LYS A 174 18.05 -5.10 -8.90
C LYS A 174 18.40 -6.58 -8.74
N GLY A 175 18.10 -7.38 -9.78
CA GLY A 175 18.40 -8.80 -9.80
C GLY A 175 17.60 -9.64 -8.80
N LYS A 176 16.55 -9.09 -8.18
CA LYS A 176 15.66 -9.83 -7.28
C LYS A 176 14.42 -10.33 -8.02
N PRO A 177 13.98 -11.58 -7.79
CA PRO A 177 12.73 -12.07 -8.36
C PRO A 177 11.53 -11.33 -7.76
N MET A 178 10.38 -11.41 -8.43
CA MET A 178 9.11 -10.98 -7.85
C MET A 178 8.74 -11.92 -6.68
N PRO A 179 8.37 -11.42 -5.48
CA PRO A 179 7.90 -12.25 -4.38
C PRO A 179 6.63 -13.00 -4.77
N LYS A 180 6.44 -14.25 -4.31
CA LYS A 180 5.30 -15.08 -4.78
C LYS A 180 3.98 -14.58 -4.22
N ASN A 181 4.02 -13.91 -3.08
CA ASN A 181 2.87 -13.27 -2.44
C ASN A 181 2.55 -11.84 -2.97
N TRP A 182 3.13 -11.40 -4.10
CA TRP A 182 2.83 -10.07 -4.64
C TRP A 182 1.34 -9.91 -4.98
N ALA A 183 0.73 -8.83 -4.51
CA ALA A 183 -0.63 -8.40 -4.79
C ALA A 183 -0.65 -7.22 -5.77
N TYR A 184 0.31 -6.30 -5.61
CA TYR A 184 0.45 -5.10 -6.42
C TYR A 184 1.92 -4.84 -6.75
N ALA A 185 2.20 -4.22 -7.89
CA ALA A 185 3.52 -3.72 -8.27
C ALA A 185 3.38 -2.31 -8.81
N GLN A 186 3.97 -1.34 -8.12
CA GLN A 186 4.01 0.07 -8.53
C GLN A 186 5.03 0.21 -9.67
N ILE A 187 4.64 0.71 -10.84
CA ILE A 187 5.47 0.62 -12.06
C ILE A 187 5.92 1.97 -12.62
N LYS A 188 5.14 3.04 -12.46
CA LYS A 188 5.51 4.40 -12.91
C LYS A 188 4.55 5.45 -12.34
N GLY A 189 5.01 6.69 -12.27
CA GLY A 189 4.10 7.83 -12.10
C GLY A 189 3.26 8.07 -13.37
N ASN A 190 2.02 8.49 -13.20
CA ASN A 190 1.10 8.84 -14.29
C ASN A 190 0.14 9.98 -13.87
N LYS A 191 -0.62 10.51 -14.83
CA LYS A 191 -1.71 11.46 -14.59
C LYS A 191 -2.99 11.01 -15.27
N VAL A 192 -4.09 11.03 -14.51
CA VAL A 192 -5.45 10.79 -15.00
C VAL A 192 -6.24 12.08 -14.85
N GLY A 193 -6.32 12.85 -15.94
CA GLY A 193 -6.76 14.25 -15.88
C GLY A 193 -5.84 15.09 -14.99
N SER A 194 -6.39 15.70 -13.93
CA SER A 194 -5.65 16.47 -12.93
C SER A 194 -5.07 15.62 -11.79
N LEU A 195 -5.46 14.34 -11.69
CA LEU A 195 -5.03 13.45 -10.61
C LEU A 195 -3.64 12.89 -10.91
N CYS A 196 -2.67 13.17 -10.04
CA CYS A 196 -1.39 12.47 -10.03
C CYS A 196 -1.57 11.10 -9.35
N ILE A 197 -1.12 10.04 -10.00
CA ILE A 197 -1.17 8.68 -9.49
C ILE A 197 0.19 8.00 -9.69
N ASP A 198 0.44 6.97 -8.91
CA ASP A 198 1.42 5.95 -9.25
C ASP A 198 0.68 4.74 -9.81
N GLU A 199 0.92 4.43 -11.08
CA GLU A 199 0.29 3.32 -11.78
C GLU A 199 0.83 1.99 -11.24
N CYS A 200 -0.08 1.07 -10.96
CA CYS A 200 0.21 -0.24 -10.42
C CYS A 200 -0.36 -1.34 -11.32
N VAL A 201 0.37 -2.44 -11.44
CA VAL A 201 -0.18 -3.72 -11.91
C VAL A 201 -0.65 -4.49 -10.69
N LYS A 202 -1.77 -5.21 -10.80
CA LYS A 202 -2.23 -6.11 -9.74
C LYS A 202 -2.17 -7.58 -10.17
N SER A 203 -2.03 -8.46 -9.20
CA SER A 203 -2.09 -9.91 -9.39
C SER A 203 -3.45 -10.48 -8.96
N GLU A 204 -3.60 -11.80 -9.09
CA GLU A 204 -4.72 -12.55 -8.50
C GLU A 204 -4.79 -12.44 -6.95
N ARG A 205 -3.73 -11.99 -6.29
CA ARG A 205 -3.66 -11.77 -4.83
C ARG A 205 -4.07 -10.36 -4.41
N ALA A 206 -4.56 -9.54 -5.33
CA ALA A 206 -5.09 -8.21 -5.04
C ALA A 206 -6.14 -8.25 -3.91
N THR A 207 -6.01 -7.34 -2.94
CA THR A 207 -6.80 -7.37 -1.70
C THR A 207 -7.81 -6.23 -1.58
N ALA A 208 -7.95 -5.40 -2.63
CA ALA A 208 -8.85 -4.27 -2.58
C ALA A 208 -10.32 -4.71 -2.51
N PHE A 209 -11.12 -3.92 -1.80
CA PHE A 209 -12.55 -4.15 -1.59
C PHE A 209 -13.32 -2.85 -1.81
N ILE A 210 -14.64 -2.94 -2.05
CA ILE A 210 -15.50 -1.76 -2.01
C ILE A 210 -15.80 -1.51 -0.53
N PRO A 211 -15.42 -0.35 0.04
CA PRO A 211 -15.70 -0.06 1.45
C PRO A 211 -17.21 0.10 1.65
N ALA A 212 -17.71 -0.37 2.80
CA ALA A 212 -19.12 -0.23 3.19
C ALA A 212 -19.46 1.20 3.64
#